data_AF-A0A948N9J7-F1
#
_entry.id   AF-A0A948N9J7-F1
#
_cell.length_a   1.000
_cell.length_b   1.000
_cell.length_c   1.000
_cell.angle_alpha   90.00
_cell.angle_beta   90.00
_cell.angle_gamma   90.00
#
_symmetry.space_group_name_H-M   'P 1'
#
loop_
_entity.id
_entity.type
_entity.pdbx_description
1 polymer ?
#
loop_
_entity_poly.entity_id
_entity_poly.type
_entity_poly.pdbx_seq_one_letter_code
_entity_poly.pdbx_strand_id
1 'polypeptide(L)'
;METNQKNMLIGGGVLVLILLVLGGWYLASNSKPVSTDTSTFRSKAFWFDYPRTYDVREFETGAVLVGSAEKREFTPLVQVMEYKSDPDEALPVSYEAFVRQQALALCGSDDSKTNVECADVVVEPFTSLNAFEGLKLTMSLVSTDLETEEVAVSSFGPIYAFDITKPGTAEDPLRYSTIFVNPTLAATLAKKDVTELLNNIVDRLVVNDGKSGTQL
;
A
#
# COMPACT_ATOMS: atom_id res chain seq x y z
N MET A 1 -28.71 -54.78 -10.19
CA MET A 1 -28.17 -53.93 -9.10
C MET A 1 -27.38 -52.75 -9.69
N GLU A 2 -27.81 -52.18 -10.82
CA GLU A 2 -27.09 -51.10 -11.55
C GLU A 2 -27.81 -49.75 -11.53
N THR A 3 -29.09 -49.71 -11.17
CA THR A 3 -29.92 -48.50 -11.30
C THR A 3 -29.68 -47.48 -10.19
N ASN A 4 -29.30 -47.93 -8.98
CA ASN A 4 -29.10 -47.05 -7.84
C ASN A 4 -27.75 -46.32 -7.86
N GLN A 5 -26.75 -46.85 -8.57
CA GLN A 5 -25.42 -46.24 -8.66
C GLN A 5 -25.41 -45.03 -9.62
N LYS A 6 -26.21 -45.08 -10.69
CA LYS A 6 -26.38 -43.96 -11.64
C LYS A 6 -27.11 -42.77 -11.01
N ASN A 7 -28.13 -43.02 -10.19
CA ASN A 7 -28.88 -41.95 -9.52
C ASN A 7 -28.04 -41.23 -8.44
N MET A 8 -27.12 -41.94 -7.80
CA MET A 8 -26.22 -41.36 -6.80
C MET A 8 -25.14 -40.46 -7.43
N LEU A 9 -24.60 -40.83 -8.60
CA LEU A 9 -23.65 -40.02 -9.38
C LEU A 9 -24.30 -38.75 -9.94
N ILE A 10 -25.54 -38.85 -10.44
CA ILE A 10 -26.28 -37.69 -10.96
C ILE A 10 -26.64 -36.72 -9.82
N GLY A 11 -27.08 -37.23 -8.66
CA GLY A 11 -27.38 -36.41 -7.49
C GLY A 11 -26.17 -35.64 -6.95
N GLY A 12 -24.99 -36.28 -6.91
CA GLY A 12 -23.75 -35.64 -6.48
C GLY A 12 -23.30 -34.50 -7.42
N GLY A 13 -23.40 -34.72 -8.74
CA GLY A 13 -23.04 -33.71 -9.74
C GLY A 13 -23.89 -32.44 -9.67
N VAL A 14 -25.21 -32.61 -9.48
CA VAL A 14 -26.14 -31.47 -9.35
C VAL A 14 -25.83 -30.64 -8.10
N LEU A 15 -25.48 -31.29 -6.99
CA LEU A 15 -25.21 -30.60 -5.72
C LEU A 15 -23.93 -29.76 -5.77
N VAL A 16 -22.88 -30.26 -6.42
CA VAL A 16 -21.63 -29.48 -6.66
C VAL A 16 -21.91 -28.26 -7.54
N LEU A 17 -22.74 -28.43 -8.57
CA LEU A 17 -23.06 -27.35 -9.50
C LEU A 17 -23.87 -26.24 -8.81
N ILE A 18 -24.81 -26.60 -7.94
CA ILE A 18 -25.56 -25.65 -7.10
C ILE A 18 -24.61 -24.90 -6.16
N LEU A 19 -23.66 -25.59 -5.51
CA LEU A 19 -22.70 -24.94 -4.61
C LEU A 19 -21.79 -23.95 -5.35
N LEU A 20 -21.34 -24.27 -6.57
CA LEU A 20 -20.55 -23.36 -7.39
C LEU A 20 -21.35 -22.14 -7.84
N VAL A 21 -22.61 -22.31 -8.23
CA VAL A 21 -23.48 -21.19 -8.62
C VAL A 21 -23.77 -20.30 -7.42
N LEU A 22 -24.14 -20.86 -6.26
CA LEU A 22 -24.40 -20.10 -5.05
C LEU A 22 -23.14 -19.41 -4.51
N GLY A 23 -21.99 -20.10 -4.55
CA GLY A 23 -20.70 -19.53 -4.17
C GLY A 23 -20.27 -18.39 -5.09
N GLY A 24 -20.39 -18.57 -6.41
CA GLY A 24 -20.13 -17.52 -7.40
C GLY A 24 -21.05 -16.31 -7.24
N TRP A 25 -22.34 -16.54 -6.98
CA TRP A 25 -23.32 -15.48 -6.77
C TRP A 25 -23.08 -14.73 -5.46
N TYR A 26 -22.70 -15.43 -4.39
CA TYR A 26 -22.32 -14.81 -3.11
C TYR A 26 -21.08 -13.93 -3.24
N LEU A 27 -20.06 -14.39 -3.97
CA LEU A 27 -18.85 -13.59 -4.24
C LEU A 27 -19.15 -12.37 -5.12
N ALA A 28 -20.02 -12.52 -6.12
CA ALA A 28 -20.43 -11.43 -7.01
C ALA A 28 -21.36 -10.40 -6.34
N SER A 29 -22.17 -10.82 -5.36
CA SER A 29 -23.11 -9.91 -4.67
C SER A 29 -22.47 -9.15 -3.50
N ASN A 30 -21.42 -9.71 -2.89
CA ASN A 30 -20.68 -9.04 -1.81
C ASN A 30 -19.45 -8.26 -2.28
N SER A 31 -19.08 -8.34 -3.57
CA SER A 31 -18.11 -7.43 -4.14
C SER A 31 -18.78 -6.06 -4.32
N LYS A 32 -18.46 -5.11 -3.45
CA LYS A 32 -18.82 -3.72 -3.70
C LYS A 32 -18.18 -3.33 -5.03
N PRO A 33 -18.94 -2.81 -6.01
CA PRO A 33 -18.33 -2.31 -7.23
C PRO A 33 -17.35 -1.21 -6.85
N VAL A 34 -16.14 -1.26 -7.41
CA VAL A 34 -15.15 -0.17 -7.28
C VAL A 34 -15.87 1.12 -7.61
N SER A 35 -15.86 2.09 -6.70
CA SER A 35 -16.50 3.40 -6.92
C SER A 35 -16.02 3.94 -8.26
N THR A 36 -16.94 4.12 -9.20
CA THR A 36 -16.65 4.73 -10.50
C THR A 36 -16.53 6.26 -10.40
N ASP A 37 -16.97 6.83 -9.26
CA ASP A 37 -16.80 8.24 -8.96
C ASP A 37 -15.47 8.46 -8.23
N THR A 38 -14.48 8.93 -8.99
CA THR A 38 -13.12 9.19 -8.52
C THR A 38 -12.72 10.64 -8.74
N SER A 39 -11.77 11.09 -7.93
CA SER A 39 -10.99 12.32 -8.10
C SER A 39 -9.54 11.95 -8.40
N THR A 40 -8.77 12.87 -8.98
CA THR A 40 -7.36 12.65 -9.34
C THR A 40 -6.48 13.60 -8.55
N PHE A 41 -5.46 13.07 -7.87
CA PHE A 41 -4.37 13.85 -7.31
C PHE A 41 -3.20 13.85 -8.30
N ARG A 42 -2.51 15.00 -8.48
CA ARG A 42 -1.37 15.12 -9.40
C ARG A 42 -0.28 16.00 -8.78
N SER A 43 0.90 15.42 -8.62
CA SER A 43 2.14 16.11 -8.25
C SER A 43 3.11 16.14 -9.44
N LYS A 44 4.31 16.68 -9.21
CA LYS A 44 5.41 16.60 -10.19
C LYS A 44 5.93 15.17 -10.36
N ALA A 45 5.97 14.38 -9.29
CA ALA A 45 6.57 13.04 -9.29
C ALA A 45 5.57 11.94 -9.67
N PHE A 46 4.29 12.08 -9.31
CA PHE A 46 3.28 11.04 -9.53
C PHE A 46 1.87 11.61 -9.58
N TRP A 47 0.93 10.79 -10.03
CA TRP A 47 -0.50 11.03 -9.90
C TRP A 47 -1.23 9.71 -9.68
N PHE A 48 -2.42 9.79 -9.11
CA PHE A 48 -3.31 8.64 -8.92
C PHE A 48 -4.75 9.10 -8.81
N ASP A 49 -5.69 8.22 -9.15
CA ASP A 49 -7.10 8.43 -8.83
C ASP A 49 -7.44 7.81 -7.47
N TYR A 50 -8.40 8.43 -6.78
CA TYR A 50 -8.92 7.96 -5.50
C TYR A 50 -10.44 8.15 -5.43
N PRO A 51 -11.18 7.37 -4.62
CA PRO A 51 -12.62 7.52 -4.50
C PRO A 51 -12.99 8.89 -3.89
N ARG A 52 -14.03 9.56 -4.41
CA ARG A 52 -14.46 10.90 -3.93
C ARG A 52 -14.90 10.96 -2.46
N THR A 53 -15.15 9.80 -1.85
CA THR A 53 -15.43 9.69 -0.42
C THR A 53 -14.22 10.02 0.45
N TYR A 54 -13.03 10.08 -0.14
CA TYR A 54 -11.78 10.46 0.52
C TYR A 54 -11.35 11.85 0.07
N ASP A 55 -10.50 12.46 0.89
CA ASP A 55 -9.82 13.71 0.62
C ASP A 55 -8.30 13.47 0.55
N VAL A 56 -7.59 14.32 -0.17
CA VAL A 56 -6.13 14.25 -0.31
C VAL A 56 -5.52 15.57 0.13
N ARG A 57 -4.54 15.48 1.02
CA ARG A 57 -3.82 16.65 1.54
C ARG A 57 -2.32 16.49 1.33
N GLU A 58 -1.75 17.43 0.59
CA GLU A 58 -0.30 17.58 0.48
C GLU A 58 0.21 18.37 1.68
N PHE A 59 1.19 17.83 2.39
CA PHE A 59 1.81 18.49 3.54
C PHE A 59 3.26 18.88 3.28
N GLU A 60 3.88 18.29 2.25
CA GLU A 60 5.18 18.69 1.71
C GLU A 60 5.26 18.30 0.24
N THR A 61 6.21 18.88 -0.49
CA THR A 61 6.39 18.56 -1.91
C THR A 61 6.74 17.09 -2.08
N GLY A 62 5.87 16.33 -2.75
CA GLY A 62 6.09 14.90 -2.99
C GLY A 62 5.58 14.00 -1.88
N ALA A 63 4.90 14.53 -0.85
CA ALA A 63 4.22 13.71 0.15
C ALA A 63 2.77 14.15 0.41
N VAL A 64 1.87 13.17 0.36
CA VAL A 64 0.44 13.36 0.54
C VAL A 64 -0.16 12.35 1.49
N LEU A 65 -1.24 12.77 2.14
CA LEU A 65 -2.10 11.92 2.95
C LEU A 65 -3.44 11.78 2.23
N VAL A 66 -3.92 10.54 2.11
CA VAL A 66 -5.27 10.21 1.67
C VAL A 66 -6.05 9.76 2.90
N GLY A 67 -7.18 10.40 3.16
CA GLY A 67 -7.92 10.22 4.40
C GLY A 67 -9.41 10.40 4.24
N SER A 68 -10.19 10.02 5.24
CA SER A 68 -11.63 10.34 5.23
C SER A 68 -11.84 11.77 5.70
N ALA A 69 -12.76 12.48 5.05
CA ALA A 69 -13.24 13.79 5.48
C ALA A 69 -14.57 13.67 6.23
N GLU A 70 -14.77 12.59 6.98
CA GLU A 70 -15.97 12.40 7.77
C GLU A 70 -16.00 13.36 8.98
N LYS A 71 -17.18 13.91 9.29
CA LYS A 71 -17.42 14.65 10.54
C LYS A 71 -16.52 15.88 10.78
N ARG A 72 -16.07 16.56 9.71
CA ARG A 72 -15.28 17.81 9.74
C ARG A 72 -13.83 17.67 10.22
N GLU A 73 -13.35 16.46 10.48
CA GLU A 73 -11.96 16.18 10.82
C GLU A 73 -11.35 15.28 9.75
N PHE A 74 -10.12 15.57 9.35
CA PHE A 74 -9.40 14.75 8.38
C PHE A 74 -8.69 13.63 9.12
N THR A 75 -9.12 12.39 8.88
CA THR A 75 -8.45 11.20 9.43
C THR A 75 -7.54 10.62 8.36
N PRO A 76 -6.21 10.77 8.47
CA PRO A 76 -5.29 10.22 7.47
C PRO A 76 -5.29 8.69 7.53
N LEU A 77 -5.35 8.03 6.39
CA LEU A 77 -5.47 6.56 6.29
C LEU A 77 -4.28 5.96 5.53
N VAL A 78 -3.98 6.52 4.37
CA VAL A 78 -2.84 6.12 3.51
C VAL A 78 -1.95 7.33 3.29
N GLN A 79 -0.64 7.10 3.24
CA GLN A 79 0.37 8.07 2.87
C GLN A 79 0.99 7.65 1.52
N VAL A 80 1.26 8.64 0.68
CA VAL A 80 2.06 8.48 -0.53
C VAL A 80 3.20 9.47 -0.49
N MET A 81 4.45 9.00 -0.50
CA MET A 81 5.63 9.85 -0.32
C MET A 81 6.76 9.47 -1.28
N GLU A 82 7.39 10.47 -1.88
CA GLU A 82 8.63 10.32 -2.63
C GLU A 82 9.85 10.39 -1.69
N TYR A 83 10.68 9.35 -1.68
CA TYR A 83 11.98 9.36 -1.01
C TYR A 83 13.11 9.43 -2.02
N LYS A 84 14.19 10.11 -1.64
CA LYS A 84 15.43 10.24 -2.40
C LYS A 84 16.61 9.98 -1.49
N SER A 85 17.61 9.26 -1.97
CA SER A 85 18.89 9.15 -1.26
C SER A 85 19.54 10.53 -1.15
N ASP A 86 20.05 10.87 0.02
CA ASP A 86 20.72 12.14 0.27
C ASP A 86 21.93 12.31 -0.69
N PRO A 87 22.07 13.47 -1.37
CA PRO A 87 23.23 13.74 -2.21
C PRO A 87 24.56 13.77 -1.43
N ASP A 88 24.54 14.11 -0.16
CA ASP A 88 25.72 14.29 0.69
C ASP A 88 26.12 13.01 1.43
N GLU A 89 25.24 12.01 1.49
CA GLU A 89 25.53 10.70 2.06
C GLU A 89 26.04 9.69 1.03
N ALA A 90 26.76 8.68 1.53
CA ALA A 90 27.16 7.53 0.73
C ALA A 90 25.90 6.78 0.26
N LEU A 91 25.82 6.51 -1.04
CA LEU A 91 24.71 5.75 -1.60
C LEU A 91 24.64 4.37 -0.92
N PRO A 92 23.45 3.92 -0.49
CA PRO A 92 23.28 2.57 0.04
C PRO A 92 23.80 1.50 -0.92
N VAL A 93 24.21 0.36 -0.38
CA VAL A 93 24.80 -0.75 -1.18
C VAL A 93 23.86 -1.30 -2.26
N SER A 94 22.55 -1.12 -2.10
CA SER A 94 21.53 -1.52 -3.07
C SER A 94 20.26 -0.69 -2.90
N TYR A 95 19.39 -0.72 -3.92
CA TYR A 95 18.06 -0.12 -3.86
C TYR A 95 17.22 -0.74 -2.73
N GLU A 96 17.27 -2.07 -2.55
CA GLU A 96 16.56 -2.72 -1.44
C GLU A 96 17.05 -2.22 -0.08
N ALA A 97 18.37 -2.01 0.10
CA ALA A 97 18.92 -1.47 1.33
C ALA A 97 18.43 -0.04 1.59
N PHE A 98 18.38 0.79 0.54
CA PHE A 98 17.78 2.13 0.60
C PHE A 98 16.31 2.07 1.04
N VAL A 99 15.50 1.24 0.38
CA VAL A 99 14.06 1.09 0.70
C VAL A 99 13.86 0.58 2.14
N ARG A 100 14.64 -0.41 2.59
CA ARG A 100 14.58 -0.90 3.98
C ARG A 100 14.89 0.20 4.99
N GLN A 101 15.91 1.02 4.73
CA GLN A 101 16.28 2.15 5.61
C GLN A 101 15.14 3.18 5.69
N GLN A 102 14.55 3.56 4.56
CA GLN A 102 13.41 4.49 4.55
C GLN A 102 12.17 3.89 5.24
N ALA A 103 11.93 2.59 5.04
CA ALA A 103 10.77 1.90 5.62
C ALA A 103 10.85 1.85 7.16
N LEU A 104 12.04 1.66 7.74
CA LEU A 104 12.25 1.74 9.19
C LEU A 104 11.98 3.15 9.74
N ALA A 105 12.33 4.19 8.97
CA ALA A 105 12.10 5.58 9.36
C ALA A 105 10.62 6.00 9.38
N LEU A 106 9.72 5.20 8.79
CA LEU A 106 8.26 5.44 8.86
C LEU A 106 7.70 5.26 10.27
N CYS A 107 8.39 4.48 11.10
CA CYS A 107 7.97 4.19 12.45
C CYS A 107 8.74 5.08 13.42
N GLY A 108 8.23 6.29 13.57
CA GLY A 108 8.61 7.22 14.60
C GLY A 108 7.35 7.97 15.03
N SER A 109 6.83 7.63 16.20
CA SER A 109 5.74 8.38 16.83
C SER A 109 6.26 9.02 18.09
N ASP A 110 6.35 10.36 18.09
CA ASP A 110 6.59 11.15 19.29
C ASP A 110 5.25 11.36 20.01
N ASP A 111 4.66 10.29 20.52
CA ASP A 111 3.63 10.43 21.53
C ASP A 111 4.31 10.40 22.92
N SER A 112 3.81 11.19 23.88
CA SER A 112 4.49 11.34 25.16
C SER A 112 4.38 10.12 26.08
N LYS A 113 3.68 9.06 25.66
CA LYS A 113 3.31 7.90 26.46
C LYS A 113 3.75 6.57 25.87
N THR A 114 4.08 6.54 24.59
CA THR A 114 4.36 5.34 23.84
C THR A 114 5.53 5.61 22.91
N ASN A 115 6.56 4.78 23.02
CA ASN A 115 7.59 4.70 21.99
C ASN A 115 7.16 3.66 20.95
N VAL A 116 7.30 4.00 19.67
CA VAL A 116 6.96 3.09 18.56
C VAL A 116 8.15 2.95 17.64
N GLU A 117 8.60 1.71 17.47
CA GLU A 117 9.73 1.35 16.63
C GLU A 117 9.31 0.28 15.63
N CYS A 118 10.02 0.22 14.50
CA CYS A 118 9.86 -0.87 13.54
C CYS A 118 11.10 -1.75 13.45
N ALA A 119 10.86 -3.04 13.23
CA ALA A 119 11.87 -4.08 13.16
C ALA A 119 11.49 -5.15 12.13
N ASP A 120 12.39 -6.08 11.86
CA ASP A 120 12.15 -7.29 11.07
C ASP A 120 11.52 -7.04 9.68
N VAL A 121 12.10 -6.11 8.92
CA VAL A 121 11.60 -5.79 7.58
C VAL A 121 11.72 -6.99 6.64
N VAL A 122 10.57 -7.53 6.24
CA VAL A 122 10.41 -8.54 5.20
C VAL A 122 10.13 -7.83 3.88
N VAL A 123 10.88 -8.19 2.84
CA VAL A 123 10.79 -7.58 1.51
C VAL A 123 10.48 -8.65 0.49
N GLU A 124 9.50 -8.37 -0.37
CA GLU A 124 9.05 -9.24 -1.45
C GLU A 124 8.97 -8.44 -2.75
N PRO A 125 9.34 -9.00 -3.91
CA PRO A 125 9.05 -8.38 -5.20
C PRO A 125 7.55 -8.18 -5.39
N PHE A 126 7.17 -7.07 -6.01
CA PHE A 126 5.77 -6.74 -6.32
C PHE A 126 5.66 -6.13 -7.71
N THR A 127 4.55 -6.43 -8.39
CA THR A 127 4.18 -5.80 -9.65
C THR A 127 2.73 -5.32 -9.54
N SER A 128 2.52 -4.02 -9.77
CA SER A 128 1.16 -3.44 -9.79
C SER A 128 0.36 -3.90 -11.01
N LEU A 129 -0.95 -3.65 -11.03
CA LEU A 129 -1.79 -3.92 -12.20
C LEU A 129 -1.36 -3.17 -13.46
N ASN A 130 -0.71 -2.00 -13.31
CA ASN A 130 -0.15 -1.23 -14.41
C ASN A 130 1.26 -1.68 -14.82
N ALA A 131 1.70 -2.86 -14.37
CA ALA A 131 3.02 -3.44 -14.63
C ALA A 131 4.21 -2.62 -14.10
N PHE A 132 3.99 -1.69 -13.16
CA PHE A 132 5.10 -1.08 -12.43
C PHE A 132 5.68 -2.10 -11.44
N GLU A 133 6.97 -2.38 -11.60
CA GLU A 133 7.75 -3.20 -10.69
C GLU A 133 8.13 -2.39 -9.44
N GLY A 134 8.17 -3.08 -8.31
CA GLY A 134 8.52 -2.49 -7.02
C GLY A 134 8.76 -3.55 -5.97
N LEU A 135 8.78 -3.11 -4.72
CA LEU A 135 8.95 -3.95 -3.54
C LEU A 135 7.72 -3.79 -2.65
N LYS A 136 7.26 -4.89 -2.08
CA LYS A 136 6.27 -4.92 -1.00
C LYS A 136 7.00 -5.23 0.30
N LEU A 137 6.80 -4.40 1.31
CA LEU A 137 7.43 -4.53 2.60
C LEU A 137 6.38 -4.76 3.68
N THR A 138 6.71 -5.61 4.63
CA THR A 138 5.97 -5.77 5.89
C THR A 138 6.99 -5.80 7.02
N MET A 139 6.66 -5.17 8.14
CA MET A 139 7.57 -5.10 9.29
C MET A 139 6.83 -5.32 10.60
N SER A 140 7.58 -5.66 11.64
CA SER A 140 7.09 -5.68 13.02
C SER A 140 7.03 -4.25 13.54
N LEU A 141 5.92 -3.90 14.19
CA LEU A 141 5.76 -2.66 14.92
C LEU A 141 5.77 -2.99 16.40
N VAL A 142 6.79 -2.49 17.09
CA VAL A 142 7.00 -2.68 18.53
C VAL A 142 6.59 -1.39 19.23
N SER A 143 5.57 -1.49 20.06
CA SER A 143 5.01 -0.38 20.83
C SER A 143 5.34 -0.60 22.30
N THR A 144 5.97 0.36 22.94
CA THR A 144 6.33 0.31 24.36
C THR A 144 5.65 1.45 25.10
N ASP A 145 4.78 1.11 26.05
CA ASP A 145 4.20 2.08 26.97
C ASP A 145 5.28 2.56 27.96
N LEU A 146 5.51 3.87 28.00
CA LEU A 146 6.59 4.50 28.76
C LEU A 146 6.29 4.62 30.26
N GLU A 147 5.03 4.49 30.68
CA GLU A 147 4.64 4.54 32.10
C GLU A 147 4.69 3.15 32.74
N THR A 148 4.33 2.11 32.00
CA THR A 148 4.17 0.73 32.48
C THR A 148 5.25 -0.23 31.99
N GLU A 149 6.05 0.18 31.01
CA GLU A 149 7.04 -0.66 30.30
C GLU A 149 6.41 -1.86 29.57
N GLU A 150 5.08 -1.86 29.35
CA GLU A 150 4.41 -2.93 28.61
C GLU A 150 4.77 -2.85 27.12
N VAL A 151 5.12 -4.00 26.53
CA VAL A 151 5.50 -4.11 25.12
C VAL A 151 4.42 -4.87 24.34
N ALA A 152 3.92 -4.25 23.28
CA ALA A 152 3.03 -4.86 22.32
C ALA A 152 3.71 -4.96 20.94
N VAL A 153 3.56 -6.12 20.29
CA VAL A 153 4.07 -6.33 18.93
C VAL A 153 2.90 -6.52 17.98
N SER A 154 2.92 -5.78 16.88
CA SER A 154 1.94 -5.88 15.80
C SER A 154 2.65 -5.85 14.44
N SER A 155 1.89 -5.92 13.35
CA SER A 155 2.45 -5.83 11.99
C SER A 155 2.11 -4.47 11.38
N PHE A 156 3.08 -3.88 10.70
CA PHE A 156 2.91 -2.67 9.90
C PHE A 156 3.20 -2.97 8.42
N GLY A 157 2.26 -2.56 7.58
CA GLY A 157 2.26 -2.81 6.14
C GLY A 157 0.90 -3.30 5.62
N PRO A 158 0.82 -3.66 4.33
CA PRO A 158 1.93 -3.63 3.38
C PRO A 158 2.35 -2.21 3.00
N ILE A 159 3.65 -1.99 2.83
CA ILE A 159 4.22 -0.78 2.24
C ILE A 159 4.64 -1.14 0.83
N TYR A 160 4.22 -0.37 -0.16
CA TYR A 160 4.62 -0.56 -1.56
C TYR A 160 5.64 0.50 -1.93
N ALA A 161 6.78 0.07 -2.46
CA ALA A 161 7.89 0.93 -2.86
C ALA A 161 8.15 0.77 -4.36
N PHE A 162 7.85 1.80 -5.15
CA PHE A 162 8.04 1.80 -6.61
C PHE A 162 9.38 2.44 -6.95
N ASP A 163 10.22 1.73 -7.70
CA ASP A 163 11.54 2.26 -8.08
C ASP A 163 11.39 3.30 -9.18
N ILE A 164 11.83 4.51 -8.88
CA ILE A 164 11.81 5.65 -9.82
C ILE A 164 13.23 6.20 -10.04
N THR A 165 14.24 5.40 -9.68
CA THR A 165 15.66 5.70 -9.83
C THR A 165 15.99 5.97 -11.29
N LYS A 166 16.61 7.13 -11.55
CA LYS A 166 17.11 7.46 -12.88
C LYS A 166 18.54 6.93 -13.04
N PRO A 167 18.91 6.47 -14.23
CA PRO A 167 20.30 6.12 -14.51
C PRO A 167 21.21 7.32 -14.24
N GLY A 168 22.31 7.09 -13.51
CA GLY A 168 23.30 8.13 -13.26
C GLY A 168 23.97 8.60 -14.55
N THR A 169 24.27 9.89 -14.60
CA THR A 169 25.05 10.57 -15.65
C THR A 169 26.29 11.22 -15.03
N ALA A 170 27.17 11.80 -15.85
CA ALA A 170 28.33 12.54 -15.34
C ALA A 170 27.90 13.81 -14.58
N GLU A 171 26.80 14.43 -14.99
CA GLU A 171 26.25 15.66 -14.43
C GLU A 171 25.30 15.40 -13.25
N ASP A 172 24.65 14.25 -13.23
CA ASP A 172 23.68 13.83 -12.20
C ASP A 172 23.99 12.38 -11.79
N PRO A 173 24.85 12.15 -10.78
CA PRO A 173 25.28 10.81 -10.40
C PRO A 173 24.08 9.97 -9.92
N LEU A 174 24.21 8.64 -10.00
CA LEU A 174 23.15 7.72 -9.61
C LEU A 174 22.69 8.00 -8.17
N ARG A 175 21.38 8.24 -8.00
CA ARG A 175 20.71 8.40 -6.72
C ARG A 175 19.44 7.56 -6.70
N TYR A 176 19.25 6.80 -5.62
CA TYR A 176 18.04 6.02 -5.47
C TYR A 176 16.85 6.94 -5.20
N SER A 177 15.73 6.65 -5.83
CA SER A 177 14.49 7.33 -5.57
C SER A 177 13.33 6.36 -5.66
N THR A 178 12.36 6.51 -4.77
CA THR A 178 11.23 5.59 -4.64
C THR A 178 9.96 6.34 -4.27
N ILE A 179 8.81 5.82 -4.68
CA ILE A 179 7.52 6.26 -4.18
C ILE A 179 7.00 5.20 -3.23
N PHE A 180 6.75 5.58 -1.99
CA PHE A 180 6.11 4.76 -0.98
C PHE A 180 4.60 4.98 -1.01
N VAL A 181 3.84 3.90 -0.93
CA VAL A 181 2.40 3.89 -0.66
C VAL A 181 2.17 2.99 0.54
N ASN A 182 1.77 3.56 1.67
CA ASN A 182 1.66 2.84 2.94
C ASN A 182 0.46 3.28 3.78
N PRO A 183 -0.08 2.42 4.65
CA PRO A 183 -0.94 2.86 5.74
C PRO A 183 -0.22 3.91 6.57
N THR A 184 -0.95 4.90 7.09
CA THR A 184 -0.36 5.76 8.13
C THR A 184 -0.21 5.00 9.43
N LEU A 185 0.81 5.35 10.21
CA LEU A 185 1.04 4.76 11.53
C LEU A 185 -0.21 4.91 12.43
N ALA A 186 -0.84 6.08 12.40
CA ALA A 186 -2.09 6.36 13.12
C ALA A 186 -3.23 5.41 12.72
N ALA A 187 -3.41 5.14 11.42
CA ALA A 187 -4.44 4.21 10.94
C ALA A 187 -4.14 2.77 11.36
N THR A 188 -2.88 2.35 11.32
CA THR A 188 -2.44 1.02 11.77
C THR A 188 -2.67 0.83 13.27
N LEU A 189 -2.24 1.79 14.10
CA LEU A 189 -2.44 1.74 15.56
C LEU A 189 -3.93 1.74 15.93
N ALA A 190 -4.74 2.51 15.20
CA ALA A 190 -6.20 2.52 15.34
C ALA A 190 -6.91 1.29 14.71
N LYS A 191 -6.15 0.33 14.17
CA LYS A 191 -6.65 -0.90 13.52
C LYS A 191 -7.71 -0.62 12.45
N LYS A 192 -7.52 0.44 11.68
CA LYS A 192 -8.40 0.79 10.56
C LYS A 192 -8.10 -0.16 9.40
N ASP A 193 -9.16 -0.74 8.82
CA ASP A 193 -9.03 -1.46 7.56
C ASP A 193 -8.90 -0.45 6.41
N VAL A 194 -7.68 -0.35 5.87
CA VAL A 194 -7.35 0.52 4.74
C VAL A 194 -7.06 -0.26 3.47
N THR A 195 -7.29 -1.58 3.47
CA THR A 195 -6.83 -2.50 2.41
C THR A 195 -7.38 -2.10 1.03
N GLU A 196 -8.68 -1.80 0.94
CA GLU A 196 -9.33 -1.40 -0.30
C GLU A 196 -8.76 -0.08 -0.84
N LEU A 197 -8.61 0.93 0.01
CA LEU A 197 -8.06 2.25 -0.36
C LEU A 197 -6.60 2.14 -0.80
N LEU A 198 -5.80 1.39 -0.04
CA LEU A 198 -4.38 1.17 -0.31
C LEU A 198 -4.19 0.51 -1.68
N ASN A 199 -4.90 -0.59 -1.94
CA ASN A 199 -4.84 -1.28 -3.23
C ASN A 199 -5.33 -0.38 -4.37
N ASN A 200 -6.39 0.41 -4.16
CA ASN A 200 -6.89 1.34 -5.17
C ASN A 200 -5.83 2.38 -5.57
N ILE A 201 -5.12 2.95 -4.59
CA ILE A 201 -4.04 3.91 -4.86
C ILE A 201 -2.88 3.21 -5.58
N VAL A 202 -2.45 2.04 -5.09
CA VAL A 202 -1.36 1.24 -5.70
C VAL A 202 -1.65 0.89 -7.15
N ASP A 203 -2.86 0.44 -7.45
CA ASP A 203 -3.26 0.00 -8.79
C ASP A 203 -3.49 1.15 -9.77
N ARG A 204 -3.65 2.37 -9.25
CA ARG A 204 -3.86 3.58 -10.06
C ARG A 204 -2.71 4.56 -10.00
N LEU A 205 -1.62 4.20 -9.31
CA LEU A 205 -0.43 5.02 -9.25
C LEU A 205 0.22 5.07 -10.62
N VAL A 206 0.53 6.29 -11.06
CA VAL A 206 1.32 6.56 -12.24
C VAL A 206 2.48 7.46 -11.86
N VAL A 207 3.68 7.02 -12.21
CA VAL A 207 4.92 7.77 -11.98
C VAL A 207 5.22 8.66 -13.17
N ASN A 208 5.50 9.93 -12.92
CA ASN A 208 6.02 10.84 -13.94
C ASN A 208 7.53 10.58 -14.10
N ASP A 209 7.90 9.65 -14.97
CA ASP A 209 9.30 9.31 -15.25
C ASP A 209 10.08 10.43 -16.00
N GLY A 210 9.38 11.48 -16.42
CA GLY A 210 9.92 12.57 -17.24
C GLY A 210 10.39 12.12 -18.64
N LYS A 211 10.14 10.86 -19.02
CA LYS A 211 10.59 10.26 -20.28
C LYS A 211 9.49 10.05 -21.30
N SER A 212 8.21 10.23 -20.98
CA SER A 212 7.20 10.26 -22.05
C SER A 212 6.00 11.17 -21.80
N GLY A 213 5.78 12.06 -22.76
CA GLY A 213 4.47 12.62 -23.06
C GLY A 213 3.58 11.57 -23.74
N THR A 214 3.36 10.43 -23.10
CA THR A 214 2.35 9.46 -23.53
C THR A 214 1.20 9.51 -22.52
N GLN A 215 0.24 10.38 -22.80
CA GLN A 215 -1.11 10.24 -22.27
C GLN A 215 -1.70 8.96 -22.89
N LEU A 216 -2.19 8.05 -22.06
CA LEU A 216 -3.27 7.14 -22.44
C LEU A 216 -4.60 7.84 -22.13
#